data_AF-A0A7C2VDR2-F1
#
_entry.id   AF-A0A7C2VDR2-F1
#
_cell.length_a   1.000
_cell.length_b   1.000
_cell.length_c   1.000
_cell.angle_alpha   90.00
_cell.angle_beta   90.00
_cell.angle_gamma   90.00
#
_symmetry.space_group_name_H-M   'P 1'
#
loop_
_entity.id
_entity.type
_entity.pdbx_description
1 polymer ?
#
loop_
_entity_poly.entity_id
_entity_poly.type
_entity_poly.pdbx_seq_one_letter_code
_entity_poly.pdbx_strand_id
1 'polypeptide(L)'
;YAYFRSISMIASLGAVVLFLGGWRLIKYTWLPIAFLVFAVPLPGRFYVQVTMPMRILAARMTTTLMNLVSGMDATVNGVVIDVIYKGRPLEPSLNVAEACSGMRLLMAFLALGVAMAYLHYRPIWQRIILLASTIPIAIFCNIVRVTVTGFIYVLADPRYAQGIYHDILGMAMLPLAFGLYGLIAWFMSSLFIEEAEVSSSDVSDIVVRRRERPES
;
A
#
# COMPACT_ATOMS: atom_id res chain seq x y z
N TYR A 1 1.82 19.73 -19.36
CA TYR A 1 2.22 19.03 -20.60
C TYR A 1 2.76 17.61 -20.40
N ALA A 2 3.37 17.24 -19.25
CA ALA A 2 3.85 15.87 -19.03
C ALA A 2 2.74 14.79 -18.90
N TYR A 3 1.58 15.14 -18.31
CA TYR A 3 0.47 14.20 -18.07
C TYR A 3 -0.15 13.61 -19.33
N PHE A 4 -0.30 14.44 -20.38
CA PHE A 4 -0.89 14.00 -21.64
C PHE A 4 -0.03 12.92 -22.30
N ARG A 5 1.30 13.01 -22.15
CA ARG A 5 2.26 12.03 -22.68
C ARG A 5 2.18 10.68 -21.97
N SER A 6 2.05 10.70 -20.64
CA SER A 6 1.90 9.47 -19.84
C SER A 6 0.57 8.78 -20.11
N ILE A 7 -0.52 9.54 -20.17
CA ILE A 7 -1.86 9.01 -20.48
C ILE A 7 -1.91 8.52 -21.92
N SER A 8 -1.30 9.24 -22.88
CA SER A 8 -1.25 8.80 -24.28
C SER A 8 -0.43 7.53 -24.46
N MET A 9 0.66 7.33 -23.70
CA MET A 9 1.43 6.09 -23.73
C MET A 9 0.61 4.89 -23.21
N ILE A 10 -0.12 5.06 -22.10
CA ILE A 10 -1.02 4.00 -21.59
C ILE A 10 -2.13 3.74 -22.61
N ALA A 11 -2.74 4.79 -23.16
CA ALA A 11 -3.81 4.67 -24.15
C ALA A 11 -3.33 3.99 -25.43
N SER A 12 -2.11 4.30 -25.90
CA SER A 12 -1.52 3.63 -27.06
C SER A 12 -1.21 2.16 -26.78
N LEU A 13 -0.74 1.83 -25.57
CA LEU A 13 -0.52 0.43 -25.17
C LEU A 13 -1.84 -0.35 -25.12
N GLY A 14 -2.88 0.24 -24.52
CA GLY A 14 -4.22 -0.34 -24.51
C GLY A 14 -4.81 -0.50 -25.92
N ALA A 15 -4.59 0.47 -26.80
CA ALA A 15 -5.04 0.42 -28.20
C ALA A 15 -4.29 -0.65 -29.00
N VAL A 16 -2.98 -0.81 -28.80
CA VAL A 16 -2.17 -1.87 -29.43
C VAL A 16 -2.65 -3.25 -28.96
N VAL A 17 -2.91 -3.43 -27.65
CA VAL A 17 -3.45 -4.69 -27.12
C VAL A 17 -4.85 -4.99 -27.68
N LEU A 18 -5.71 -3.97 -27.79
CA LEU A 18 -7.05 -4.09 -28.40
C LEU A 18 -6.95 -4.45 -29.89
N PHE A 19 -5.97 -3.88 -30.60
CA PHE A 19 -5.75 -4.12 -32.02
C PHE A 19 -5.19 -5.52 -32.31
N LEU A 20 -4.24 -6.01 -31.48
CA LEU A 20 -3.60 -7.31 -31.67
C LEU A 20 -4.44 -8.50 -31.17
N GLY A 21 -5.20 -8.35 -30.09
CA GLY A 21 -5.91 -9.47 -29.45
C GLY A 21 -7.42 -9.32 -29.30
N GLY A 22 -7.99 -8.21 -29.77
CA GLY A 22 -9.42 -7.92 -29.69
C GLY A 22 -9.96 -7.82 -28.26
N TRP A 23 -11.29 -7.80 -28.16
CA TRP A 23 -12.01 -7.62 -26.89
C TRP A 23 -11.80 -8.77 -25.89
N ARG A 24 -11.42 -9.96 -26.37
CA ARG A 24 -11.07 -11.11 -25.51
C ARG A 24 -9.76 -10.87 -24.76
N LEU A 25 -8.71 -10.37 -25.44
CA LEU A 25 -7.42 -10.13 -24.78
C LEU A 25 -7.50 -9.00 -23.74
N ILE A 26 -8.34 -7.97 -23.97
CA ILE A 26 -8.63 -6.93 -22.98
C ILE A 26 -9.24 -7.50 -21.70
N LYS A 27 -10.16 -8.47 -21.80
CA LYS A 27 -10.72 -9.11 -20.60
C LYS A 27 -9.68 -9.87 -19.77
N TYR A 28 -8.58 -10.30 -20.36
CA TYR A 28 -7.47 -10.93 -19.64
C TYR A 28 -6.42 -9.92 -19.16
N THR A 29 -6.25 -8.79 -19.86
CA THR A 29 -5.20 -7.78 -19.57
C THR A 29 -5.71 -6.50 -18.90
N TRP A 30 -7.01 -6.38 -18.63
CA TRP A 30 -7.59 -5.19 -17.99
C TRP A 30 -6.92 -4.85 -16.66
N LEU A 31 -6.50 -5.85 -15.90
CA LEU A 31 -5.82 -5.68 -14.62
C LEU A 31 -4.40 -5.11 -14.79
N PRO A 32 -3.48 -5.70 -15.58
CA PRO A 32 -2.19 -5.09 -15.91
C PRO A 32 -2.29 -3.68 -16.48
N ILE A 33 -3.30 -3.44 -17.33
CA ILE A 33 -3.54 -2.12 -17.93
C ILE A 33 -4.05 -1.12 -16.88
N ALA A 34 -4.93 -1.52 -15.97
CA ALA A 34 -5.34 -0.70 -14.84
C ALA A 34 -4.18 -0.48 -13.85
N PHE A 35 -3.31 -1.47 -13.68
CA PHE A 35 -2.12 -1.38 -12.85
C PHE A 35 -1.13 -0.32 -13.36
N LEU A 36 -1.01 -0.18 -14.69
CA LEU A 36 -0.20 0.87 -15.32
C LEU A 36 -0.68 2.30 -14.97
N VAL A 37 -1.95 2.48 -14.57
CA VAL A 37 -2.43 3.78 -14.07
C VAL A 37 -1.69 4.20 -12.80
N PHE A 38 -1.33 3.26 -11.92
CA PHE A 38 -0.53 3.56 -10.72
C PHE A 38 0.92 3.93 -11.04
N ALA A 39 1.44 3.53 -12.21
CA ALA A 39 2.76 3.93 -12.68
C ALA A 39 2.79 5.39 -13.17
N VAL A 40 1.62 5.99 -13.45
CA VAL A 40 1.52 7.38 -13.86
C VAL A 40 1.30 8.26 -12.63
N PRO A 41 2.18 9.25 -12.38
CA PRO A 41 2.02 10.14 -11.24
C PRO A 41 0.69 10.89 -11.38
N LEU A 42 -0.16 10.75 -10.37
CA LEU A 42 -1.44 11.45 -10.30
C LEU A 42 -1.23 12.98 -10.41
N PRO A 43 -2.19 13.73 -11.00
CA PRO A 43 -2.13 15.18 -11.04
C PRO A 43 -1.92 15.73 -9.63
N GLY A 44 -0.93 16.63 -9.46
CA GLY A 44 -0.52 17.10 -8.13
C GLY A 44 -1.67 17.64 -7.28
N ARG A 45 -2.72 18.19 -7.91
CA ARG A 45 -3.93 18.70 -7.24
C ARG A 45 -4.71 17.61 -6.50
N PHE A 46 -5.03 16.52 -7.19
CA PHE A 46 -5.76 15.39 -6.58
C PHE A 46 -4.91 14.68 -5.52
N TYR A 47 -3.62 14.51 -5.81
CA TYR A 47 -2.69 13.91 -4.86
C TYR A 47 -2.61 14.72 -3.57
N VAL A 48 -2.44 16.05 -3.66
CA VAL A 48 -2.39 16.92 -2.48
C VAL A 48 -3.71 16.83 -1.71
N GLN A 49 -4.86 16.87 -2.37
CA GLN A 49 -6.15 16.73 -1.67
C GLN A 49 -6.29 15.42 -0.88
N VAL A 50 -5.84 14.30 -1.46
CA VAL A 50 -5.93 12.98 -0.81
C VAL A 50 -4.89 12.82 0.30
N THR A 51 -3.67 13.33 0.09
CA THR A 51 -2.55 13.11 1.02
C THR A 51 -2.45 14.14 2.12
N MET A 52 -2.97 15.35 1.95
CA MET A 52 -2.98 16.38 3.01
C MET A 52 -3.63 15.93 4.31
N PRO A 53 -4.84 15.31 4.34
CA PRO A 53 -5.40 14.83 5.59
C PRO A 53 -4.52 13.75 6.23
N MET A 54 -3.94 12.86 5.42
CA MET A 54 -3.01 11.83 5.91
C MET A 54 -1.73 12.42 6.50
N ARG A 55 -1.23 13.53 5.92
CA ARG A 55 -0.04 14.25 6.41
C ARG A 55 -0.33 14.96 7.73
N ILE A 56 -1.47 15.62 7.86
CA ILE A 56 -1.87 16.29 9.11
C ILE A 56 -2.08 15.25 10.21
N LEU A 57 -2.72 14.13 9.89
CA LEU A 57 -2.87 13.03 10.84
C LEU A 57 -1.51 12.47 11.27
N ALA A 58 -0.62 12.18 10.32
CA ALA A 58 0.72 11.70 10.62
C ALA A 58 1.50 12.71 11.48
N ALA A 59 1.45 14.00 11.14
CA ALA A 59 2.09 15.06 11.92
C ALA A 59 1.60 15.07 13.36
N ARG A 60 0.28 15.07 13.58
CA ARG A 60 -0.33 15.01 14.92
C ARG A 60 0.11 13.78 15.70
N MET A 61 0.04 12.61 15.08
CA MET A 61 0.43 11.34 15.72
C MET A 61 1.91 11.35 16.11
N THR A 62 2.78 11.82 15.22
CA THR A 62 4.21 11.96 15.48
C THR A 62 4.48 12.94 16.63
N THR A 63 3.82 14.11 16.64
CA THR A 63 3.94 15.10 17.72
C THR A 63 3.53 14.51 19.08
N THR A 64 2.39 13.82 19.15
CA THR A 64 1.96 13.15 20.38
C THR A 64 2.98 12.11 20.84
N LEU A 65 3.56 11.35 19.91
CA LEU A 65 4.56 10.33 20.24
C LEU A 65 5.89 10.94 20.71
N MET A 66 6.28 12.08 20.15
CA MET A 66 7.47 12.82 20.56
C MET A 66 7.30 13.48 21.94
N ASN A 67 6.12 14.03 22.23
CA ASN A 67 5.79 14.62 23.54
C ASN A 67 5.74 13.56 24.66
N LEU A 68 5.65 12.29 24.31
CA LEU A 68 5.72 11.19 25.27
C LEU A 68 7.15 10.96 25.80
N VAL A 69 8.17 11.49 25.13
CA VAL A 69 9.56 11.35 25.53
C VAL A 69 9.97 12.52 26.43
N SER A 70 10.54 12.20 27.59
CA SER A 70 10.97 13.17 28.58
C SER A 70 11.97 14.19 28.00
N GLY A 71 11.61 15.48 28.03
CA GLY A 71 12.47 16.59 27.60
C GLY A 71 12.34 17.01 26.14
N MET A 72 11.35 16.49 25.42
CA MET A 72 10.92 16.97 24.10
C MET A 72 9.55 17.67 24.20
N ASP A 73 9.50 18.92 23.75
CA ASP A 73 8.25 19.65 23.51
C ASP A 73 8.09 19.86 22.00
N ALA A 74 7.15 19.15 21.40
CA ALA A 74 6.80 19.24 20.00
C ALA A 74 5.41 19.87 19.84
N THR A 75 5.33 20.87 18.96
CA THR A 75 4.09 21.56 18.58
C THR A 75 3.82 21.36 17.09
N VAL A 76 2.57 21.11 16.72
CA VAL A 76 2.20 20.88 15.31
C VAL A 76 1.41 22.06 14.75
N ASN A 77 1.93 22.64 13.66
CA ASN A 77 1.31 23.71 12.90
C ASN A 77 0.98 23.19 11.49
N GLY A 78 -0.16 22.50 11.39
CA GLY A 78 -0.61 21.86 10.14
C GLY A 78 0.23 20.63 9.79
N VAL A 79 1.26 20.82 8.96
CA VAL A 79 2.21 19.79 8.52
C VAL A 79 3.65 20.09 8.96
N VAL A 80 3.87 21.22 9.63
CA VAL A 80 5.17 21.57 10.22
C VAL A 80 5.14 21.18 11.70
N ILE A 81 6.20 20.52 12.15
CA ILE A 81 6.40 20.13 13.54
C ILE A 81 7.58 20.95 14.08
N ASP A 82 7.28 21.83 15.01
CA ASP A 82 8.26 22.62 15.75
C ASP A 82 8.66 21.84 16.99
N VAL A 83 9.96 21.58 17.17
CA VAL A 83 10.46 20.72 18.24
C VAL A 83 11.46 21.50 19.09
N ILE A 84 11.28 21.45 20.40
CA ILE A 84 12.21 21.98 21.39
C ILE A 84 12.78 20.79 22.16
N TYR A 85 14.09 20.55 22.03
CA TYR A 85 14.76 19.46 22.73
C TYR A 85 15.77 20.03 23.72
N LYS A 86 15.62 19.69 25.00
CA LYS A 86 16.50 20.17 26.10
C LYS A 86 16.67 21.70 26.12
N GLY A 87 15.60 22.44 25.85
CA GLY A 87 15.59 23.91 25.87
C GLY A 87 16.25 24.59 24.66
N ARG A 88 16.62 23.83 23.61
CA ARG A 88 17.05 24.41 22.33
C ARG A 88 15.98 24.16 21.27
N PRO A 89 15.55 25.20 20.53
CA PRO A 89 14.69 25.02 19.37
C PRO A 89 15.48 24.28 18.28
N LEU A 90 14.83 23.31 17.65
CA LEU A 90 15.39 22.61 16.51
C LEU A 90 15.19 23.48 15.27
N GLU A 91 16.28 23.97 14.69
CA GLU A 91 16.27 24.71 13.42
C GLU A 91 17.04 23.92 12.35
N PRO A 92 16.43 23.69 11.16
CA PRO A 92 15.08 24.05 10.75
C PRO A 92 13.96 23.17 11.33
N SER A 93 12.74 23.71 11.42
CA SER A 93 11.54 22.97 11.85
C SER A 93 11.28 21.76 10.95
N LEU A 94 10.79 20.66 11.53
CA LEU A 94 10.53 19.42 10.79
C LEU A 94 9.28 19.58 9.91
N ASN A 95 9.48 19.76 8.61
CA ASN A 95 8.38 19.82 7.66
C ASN A 95 8.00 18.41 7.18
N VAL A 96 6.86 17.90 7.66
CA VAL A 96 6.31 16.59 7.24
C VAL A 96 6.03 16.57 5.75
N ALA A 97 5.67 17.72 5.16
CA ALA A 97 5.43 17.81 3.73
C ALA A 97 6.68 17.47 2.93
N GLU A 98 7.87 17.92 3.35
CA GLU A 98 9.14 17.58 2.70
C GLU A 98 9.57 16.14 3.03
N ALA A 99 9.50 15.75 4.30
CA ALA A 99 9.85 14.40 4.76
C ALA A 99 8.98 13.30 4.12
N CYS A 100 7.75 13.62 3.71
CA CYS A 100 6.84 12.72 3.01
C CYS A 100 6.50 13.14 1.58
N SER A 101 7.20 14.13 1.01
CA SER A 101 6.98 14.63 -0.36
C SER A 101 7.36 13.62 -1.43
N GLY A 102 8.00 12.50 -1.07
CA GLY A 102 8.31 11.39 -1.97
C GLY A 102 7.04 10.80 -2.60
N MET A 103 6.52 11.47 -3.63
CA MET A 103 5.29 11.14 -4.38
C MET A 103 5.27 9.70 -4.88
N ARG A 104 6.46 9.10 -5.04
CA ARG A 104 6.64 7.72 -5.51
C ARG A 104 6.28 6.67 -4.46
N LEU A 105 6.54 6.92 -3.18
CA LEU A 105 6.49 5.85 -2.17
C LEU A 105 5.04 5.53 -1.75
N LEU A 106 4.18 6.54 -1.61
CA LEU A 106 2.76 6.33 -1.33
C LEU A 106 2.06 5.57 -2.48
N MET A 107 2.36 5.97 -3.72
CA MET A 107 1.86 5.27 -4.91
C MET A 107 2.41 3.85 -4.99
N ALA A 108 3.67 3.63 -4.57
CA ALA A 108 4.25 2.29 -4.50
C ALA A 108 3.54 1.41 -3.47
N PHE A 109 3.14 1.91 -2.30
CA PHE A 109 2.36 1.12 -1.33
C PHE A 109 0.96 0.76 -1.82
N LEU A 110 0.29 1.71 -2.50
CA LEU A 110 -1.01 1.49 -3.11
C LEU A 110 -0.90 0.46 -4.25
N ALA A 111 0.07 0.63 -5.14
CA ALA A 111 0.36 -0.31 -6.21
C ALA A 111 0.71 -1.70 -5.65
N LEU A 112 1.56 -1.78 -4.63
CA LEU A 112 1.93 -3.04 -3.99
C LEU A 112 0.71 -3.72 -3.36
N GLY A 113 -0.20 -2.99 -2.71
CA GLY A 113 -1.43 -3.56 -2.15
C GLY A 113 -2.36 -4.13 -3.22
N VAL A 114 -2.56 -3.39 -4.31
CA VAL A 114 -3.33 -3.88 -5.47
C VAL A 114 -2.65 -5.09 -6.10
N ALA A 115 -1.32 -5.06 -6.28
CA ALA A 115 -0.57 -6.19 -6.80
C ALA A 115 -0.75 -7.43 -5.91
N MET A 116 -0.61 -7.30 -4.60
CA MET A 116 -0.77 -8.40 -3.65
C MET A 116 -2.20 -8.96 -3.63
N ALA A 117 -3.22 -8.11 -3.74
CA ALA A 117 -4.62 -8.54 -3.78
C ALA A 117 -4.99 -9.32 -5.05
N TYR A 118 -4.25 -9.13 -6.15
CA TYR A 118 -4.57 -9.72 -7.45
C TYR A 118 -3.58 -10.78 -7.93
N LEU A 119 -2.30 -10.73 -7.55
CA LEU A 119 -1.27 -11.66 -8.00
C LEU A 119 -1.42 -13.04 -7.34
N HIS A 120 -2.02 -13.10 -6.14
CA HIS A 120 -2.31 -14.35 -5.46
C HIS A 120 -3.73 -14.84 -5.80
N TYR A 121 -3.87 -16.13 -6.11
CA TYR A 121 -5.19 -16.74 -6.31
C TYR A 121 -5.92 -16.79 -4.95
N ARG A 122 -6.97 -15.98 -4.82
CA ARG A 122 -7.74 -15.80 -3.58
C ARG A 122 -9.22 -15.65 -3.95
N PRO A 123 -10.16 -16.15 -3.14
CA PRO A 123 -11.59 -15.94 -3.37
C PRO A 123 -11.93 -14.45 -3.39
N ILE A 124 -12.98 -14.08 -4.14
CA ILE A 124 -13.33 -12.68 -4.43
C ILE A 124 -13.51 -11.85 -3.14
N TRP A 125 -14.10 -12.44 -2.10
CA TRP A 125 -14.26 -11.80 -0.79
C TRP A 125 -12.93 -11.46 -0.14
N GLN A 126 -11.95 -12.38 -0.17
CA GLN A 126 -10.63 -12.11 0.38
C GLN A 126 -9.92 -10.99 -0.40
N ARG A 127 -10.08 -10.98 -1.72
CA ARG A 127 -9.56 -9.91 -2.58
C ARG A 127 -10.16 -8.54 -2.22
N ILE A 128 -11.48 -8.45 -2.02
CA ILE A 128 -12.12 -7.18 -1.63
C ILE A 128 -11.58 -6.69 -0.29
N ILE A 129 -11.42 -7.58 0.70
CA ILE A 129 -10.86 -7.22 2.01
C ILE A 129 -9.41 -6.74 1.90
N LEU A 130 -8.58 -7.40 1.10
CA LEU A 130 -7.20 -6.97 0.83
C LEU A 130 -7.12 -5.61 0.11
N LEU A 131 -8.03 -5.35 -0.82
CA LEU A 131 -8.14 -4.05 -1.48
C LEU A 131 -8.62 -2.97 -0.52
N ALA A 132 -9.59 -3.27 0.34
CA ALA A 132 -10.06 -2.35 1.35
C ALA A 132 -8.97 -2.05 2.40
N SER A 133 -8.16 -3.05 2.77
CA SER A 133 -7.05 -2.89 3.72
C SER A 133 -5.85 -2.15 3.14
N THR A 134 -5.72 -2.08 1.82
CA THR A 134 -4.65 -1.32 1.13
C THR A 134 -4.61 0.16 1.57
N ILE A 135 -5.78 0.79 1.74
CA ILE A 135 -5.88 2.19 2.18
C ILE A 135 -5.36 2.38 3.62
N PRO A 136 -5.88 1.68 4.66
CA PRO A 136 -5.38 1.84 6.02
C PRO A 136 -3.92 1.42 6.18
N ILE A 137 -3.46 0.41 5.44
CA ILE A 137 -2.04 0.02 5.42
C ILE A 137 -1.17 1.16 4.88
N ALA A 138 -1.57 1.78 3.76
CA ALA A 138 -0.85 2.92 3.20
C ALA A 138 -0.81 4.12 4.18
N ILE A 139 -1.92 4.38 4.89
CA ILE A 139 -1.98 5.40 5.95
C ILE A 139 -1.01 5.05 7.08
N PHE A 140 -1.06 3.81 7.57
CA PHE A 140 -0.21 3.34 8.67
C PHE A 140 1.28 3.42 8.33
N CYS A 141 1.69 2.88 7.19
CA CYS A 141 3.08 2.97 6.73
C CYS A 141 3.54 4.43 6.59
N ASN A 142 2.64 5.33 6.16
CA ASN A 142 2.96 6.75 6.10
C ASN A 142 3.14 7.38 7.50
N ILE A 143 2.30 7.05 8.48
CA ILE A 143 2.45 7.51 9.87
C ILE A 143 3.77 7.02 10.48
N VAL A 144 4.07 5.72 10.31
CA VAL A 144 5.32 5.12 10.79
C VAL A 144 6.51 5.81 10.15
N ARG A 145 6.48 6.06 8.84
CA ARG A 145 7.53 6.79 8.13
C ARG A 145 7.76 8.19 8.68
N VAL A 146 6.71 9.00 8.83
CA VAL A 146 6.84 10.36 9.39
C VAL A 146 7.43 10.31 10.79
N THR A 147 6.93 9.39 11.62
CA THR A 147 7.39 9.22 12.99
C THR A 147 8.86 8.85 13.04
N VAL A 148 9.28 7.79 12.35
CA VAL A 148 10.68 7.35 12.35
C VAL A 148 11.58 8.45 11.79
N THR A 149 11.18 9.11 10.71
CA THR A 149 11.95 10.22 10.14
C THR A 149 12.07 11.39 11.11
N GLY A 150 11.00 11.73 11.82
CA GLY A 150 11.00 12.80 12.83
C GLY A 150 11.85 12.47 14.05
N PHE A 151 11.79 11.24 14.54
CA PHE A 151 12.66 10.78 15.63
C PHE A 151 14.13 10.81 15.21
N ILE A 152 14.48 10.36 14.00
CA ILE A 152 15.85 10.47 13.49
C ILE A 152 16.26 11.93 13.35
N TYR A 153 15.38 12.80 12.87
CA TYR A 153 15.66 14.23 12.74
C TYR A 153 16.01 14.91 14.07
N VAL A 154 15.43 14.42 15.17
CA VAL A 154 15.56 15.04 16.50
C VAL A 154 16.67 14.39 17.34
N LEU A 155 16.80 13.06 17.27
CA LEU A 155 17.81 12.32 18.03
C LEU A 155 19.14 12.19 17.29
N ALA A 156 19.13 12.16 15.95
CA ALA A 156 20.33 12.17 15.13
C ALA A 156 20.54 13.57 14.54
N ASP A 157 21.80 13.95 14.33
CA ASP A 157 22.16 15.23 13.72
C ASP A 157 21.38 15.45 12.39
N PRO A 158 20.90 16.67 12.07
CA PRO A 158 20.12 16.97 10.86
C PRO A 158 20.76 16.46 9.56
N ARG A 159 22.09 16.22 9.54
CA ARG A 159 22.80 15.56 8.43
C ARG A 159 22.35 14.13 8.14
N TYR A 160 21.83 13.39 9.12
CA TYR A 160 21.33 12.02 8.93
C TYR A 160 19.88 11.99 8.41
N ALA A 161 19.16 13.11 8.49
CA ALA A 161 17.82 13.20 7.94
C ALA A 161 17.79 13.63 6.47
N GLN A 162 18.95 13.98 5.90
CA GLN A 162 19.11 14.31 4.48
C GLN A 162 20.12 13.38 3.79
N GLY A 163 19.86 13.04 2.53
CA GLY A 163 20.72 12.15 1.73
C GLY A 163 20.34 10.67 1.84
N ILE A 164 21.33 9.78 1.76
CA ILE A 164 21.17 8.33 1.58
C ILE A 164 20.30 7.68 2.67
N TYR A 165 20.38 8.16 3.91
CA TYR A 165 19.57 7.63 5.02
C TYR A 165 18.08 7.86 4.81
N HIS A 166 17.67 9.02 4.27
CA HIS A 166 16.26 9.29 3.97
C HIS A 166 15.73 8.32 2.91
N ASP A 167 16.53 8.02 1.89
CA ASP A 167 16.16 7.07 0.83
C ASP A 167 16.12 5.63 1.35
N ILE A 168 17.05 5.23 2.21
CA ILE A 168 17.04 3.92 2.88
C ILE A 168 15.81 3.78 3.78
N LEU A 169 15.47 4.81 4.55
CA LEU A 169 14.25 4.83 5.35
C LEU A 169 13.00 4.66 4.47
N GLY A 170 12.96 5.35 3.33
CA GLY A 170 11.89 5.18 2.35
C GLY A 170 11.80 3.75 1.82
N MET A 171 12.94 3.16 1.45
CA MET A 171 13.00 1.78 0.97
C MET A 171 12.63 0.77 2.04
N ALA A 172 13.01 0.98 3.30
CA ALA A 172 12.69 0.10 4.43
C ALA A 172 11.18 -0.02 4.69
N MET A 173 10.39 0.97 4.26
CA MET A 173 8.93 0.94 4.38
C MET A 173 8.27 -0.01 3.38
N LEU A 174 8.93 -0.37 2.26
CA LEU A 174 8.40 -1.35 1.30
C LEU A 174 8.34 -2.77 1.89
N PRO A 175 9.40 -3.31 2.51
CA PRO A 175 9.34 -4.55 3.27
C PRO A 175 8.30 -4.51 4.40
N LEU A 176 8.18 -3.37 5.11
CA LEU A 176 7.16 -3.21 6.14
C LEU A 176 5.75 -3.34 5.57
N ALA A 177 5.46 -2.65 4.46
CA ALA A 177 4.18 -2.75 3.77
C ALA A 177 3.91 -4.18 3.29
N PHE A 178 4.90 -4.81 2.65
CA PHE A 178 4.81 -6.21 2.20
C PHE A 178 4.50 -7.17 3.37
N GLY A 179 5.20 -7.00 4.50
CA GLY A 179 4.96 -7.78 5.71
C GLY A 179 3.56 -7.59 6.27
N LEU A 180 3.03 -6.35 6.26
CA LEU A 180 1.67 -6.06 6.74
C LEU A 180 0.59 -6.68 5.83
N TYR A 181 0.78 -6.62 4.50
CA TYR A 181 -0.07 -7.34 3.56
C TYR A 181 0.00 -8.86 3.76
N GLY A 182 1.21 -9.39 3.93
CA GLY A 182 1.45 -10.81 4.22
C GLY A 182 0.78 -11.26 5.51
N LEU A 183 0.85 -10.46 6.57
CA LEU A 183 0.22 -10.72 7.86
C LEU A 183 -1.31 -10.77 7.74
N ILE A 184 -1.91 -9.84 7.00
CA ILE A 184 -3.36 -9.86 6.76
C ILE A 184 -3.75 -11.08 5.92
N ALA A 185 -2.99 -11.37 4.85
CA ALA A 185 -3.25 -12.54 4.01
C ALA A 185 -3.12 -13.86 4.78
N TRP A 186 -2.14 -13.95 5.68
CA TRP A 186 -1.93 -15.07 6.59
C TRP A 186 -3.05 -15.18 7.62
N PHE A 187 -3.40 -14.08 8.29
CA PHE A 187 -4.49 -14.02 9.27
C PHE A 187 -5.80 -14.48 8.65
N MET A 188 -6.08 -14.04 7.42
CA MET A 188 -7.27 -14.46 6.66
C MET A 188 -7.24 -15.95 6.30
N SER A 189 -6.10 -16.52 5.91
CA SER A 189 -5.99 -17.98 5.68
C SER A 189 -6.04 -18.80 6.97
N SER A 190 -5.64 -18.22 8.11
CA SER A 190 -5.65 -18.92 9.39
C SER A 190 -7.02 -18.89 10.08
N LEU A 191 -7.84 -17.88 9.80
CA LEU A 191 -9.17 -17.72 10.39
C LEU A 191 -10.26 -18.49 9.63
N PHE A 192 -10.05 -18.76 8.34
CA PHE A 192 -10.92 -19.57 7.51
C PHE A 192 -10.18 -20.83 7.11
N ILE A 193 -10.26 -21.86 7.96
CA ILE A 193 -10.10 -23.24 7.51
C ILE A 193 -11.12 -23.38 6.40
N GLU A 194 -10.64 -23.63 5.19
CA GLU A 194 -11.44 -24.12 4.09
C GLU A 194 -12.25 -25.30 4.68
N GLU A 195 -13.54 -25.09 4.96
CA GLU A 195 -14.46 -26.19 4.70
C GLU A 195 -14.22 -26.45 3.22
N ALA A 196 -13.33 -27.40 2.96
CA ALA A 196 -13.29 -28.08 1.70
C ALA A 196 -14.76 -28.40 1.45
N GLU A 197 -15.37 -27.68 0.51
CA GLU A 197 -16.49 -28.23 -0.20
C GLU A 197 -15.95 -29.54 -0.74
N VAL A 198 -16.18 -30.62 0.02
CA VAL A 198 -16.17 -31.98 -0.47
C VAL A 198 -17.19 -31.90 -1.59
N SER A 199 -16.69 -31.62 -2.80
CA SER A 199 -17.52 -31.58 -3.97
C SER A 199 -18.22 -32.92 -3.99
N SER A 200 -19.53 -32.86 -3.92
CA SER A 200 -20.48 -33.96 -3.95
C SER A 200 -20.46 -34.73 -5.28
N SER A 201 -19.31 -34.75 -5.96
CA SER A 201 -19.03 -35.50 -7.18
C SER A 201 -18.55 -36.93 -6.94
N ASP A 202 -18.05 -37.27 -5.74
CA ASP A 202 -17.53 -38.63 -5.47
C ASP A 202 -18.60 -39.63 -4.96
N VAL A 203 -19.83 -39.19 -4.71
CA VAL A 203 -20.90 -40.09 -4.23
C VAL A 203 -21.69 -40.73 -5.39
N SER A 204 -21.70 -40.14 -6.60
CA SER A 204 -22.42 -40.73 -7.74
C SER A 204 -21.74 -41.98 -8.31
N ASP A 205 -20.42 -42.11 -8.21
CA ASP A 205 -19.69 -43.24 -8.79
C ASP A 205 -19.69 -44.50 -7.91
N ILE A 206 -20.00 -44.38 -6.63
CA ILE A 206 -20.04 -45.54 -5.70
C ILE A 206 -21.40 -46.26 -5.75
N VAL A 207 -22.49 -45.57 -6.06
CA VAL A 207 -23.84 -46.16 -6.03
C VAL A 207 -24.17 -46.98 -7.28
N VAL A 208 -23.53 -46.72 -8.43
CA VAL A 208 -23.86 -47.41 -9.70
C VAL A 208 -23.18 -48.79 -9.83
N ARG A 209 -22.08 -49.07 -9.11
CA ARG A 209 -21.31 -50.32 -9.33
C ARG A 209 -21.81 -51.55 -8.56
N ARG A 210 -22.89 -51.47 -7.77
CA ARG A 210 -23.34 -52.58 -6.90
C ARG A 210 -24.61 -53.33 -7.36
N ARG A 211 -25.11 -53.09 -8.56
CA ARG A 211 -26.24 -53.86 -9.10
C ARG A 211 -25.94 -54.32 -10.53
N GLU A 212 -25.22 -55.43 -10.63
CA GLU A 212 -25.37 -56.42 -11.71
C GLU A 212 -24.53 -57.65 -11.34
N ARG A 213 -25.13 -58.53 -10.53
CA ARG A 213 -24.77 -59.95 -10.45
C ARG A 213 -25.83 -60.68 -11.25
N PRO A 214 -25.54 -61.25 -12.43
CA PRO A 214 -26.47 -62.19 -13.05
C PRO A 214 -26.33 -63.53 -12.32
N GLU A 215 -27.42 -63.94 -11.68
CA GLU A 215 -27.69 -65.32 -11.31
C GLU A 215 -28.20 -66.05 -12.55
N SER A 216 -27.46 -67.06 -13.01
CA SER A 216 -27.97 -68.26 -13.69
C SER A 216 -26.82 -69.23 -13.93
#